data_AF-A0A0C9XW21-F1
#
_entry.id   AF-A0A0C9XW21-F1
#
_cell.length_a   1.000
_cell.length_b   1.000
_cell.length_c   1.000
_cell.angle_alpha   90.00
_cell.angle_beta   90.00
_cell.angle_gamma   90.00
#
_symmetry.space_group_name_H-M   'P 1'
#
loop_
_entity.id
_entity.type
_entity.pdbx_description
1 polymer ?
#
loop_
_entity_poly.entity_id
_entity_poly.type
_entity_poly.pdbx_seq_one_letter_code
_entity_poly.pdbx_strand_id
1 'polypeptide(L)'
;HGAMFVPIILGSDKTTVSVATGNNEYYPLYISAGNVHNGMRRAHGEAVSLLGFLSIPKTDKEFEADPEFRTFRRHLFHTSLEAIFHAMHPAMTRPQSVKCADGHYRRAIYGLGPYIADYPEQALLACIVQGWCPK
;
A
#
# COMPACT_ATOMS: atom_id res chain seq x y z
N HIS A 1 28.30 -0.55 -16.20
CA HIS A 1 27.90 -0.70 -14.78
C HIS A 1 26.90 0.39 -14.46
N GLY A 2 25.60 0.11 -14.59
CA GLY A 2 24.54 1.10 -14.39
C GLY A 2 23.84 0.93 -13.04
N ALA A 3 23.43 2.04 -12.44
CA ALA A 3 22.46 2.03 -11.35
C ALA A 3 21.05 2.26 -11.90
N MET A 4 20.04 1.72 -11.22
CA MET A 4 18.63 1.90 -11.54
C MET A 4 17.87 2.19 -10.25
N PHE A 5 17.00 3.20 -10.26
CA PHE A 5 16.03 3.40 -9.19
C PHE A 5 14.75 2.64 -9.51
N VAL A 6 14.23 1.85 -8.58
CA VAL A 6 12.99 1.06 -8.73
C VAL A 6 11.95 1.58 -7.74
N PRO A 7 11.01 2.45 -8.17
CA PRO A 7 9.94 2.91 -7.32
C PRO A 7 8.97 1.77 -7.02
N ILE A 8 8.51 1.67 -5.77
CA ILE A 8 7.52 0.72 -5.32
C ILE A 8 6.18 1.44 -5.23
N ILE A 9 5.26 1.07 -6.10
CA ILE A 9 3.89 1.57 -6.11
C ILE A 9 3.07 0.67 -5.20
N LEU A 10 2.25 1.29 -4.36
CA LEU A 10 1.30 0.58 -3.50
C LEU A 10 -0.11 0.99 -3.86
N GLY A 11 -1.07 0.18 -3.48
CA GLY A 11 -2.45 0.62 -3.48
C GLY A 11 -3.31 -0.22 -2.58
N SER A 12 -4.41 0.34 -2.13
CA SER A 12 -5.43 -0.39 -1.38
C SER A 12 -6.80 0.04 -1.81
N ASP A 13 -7.72 -0.92 -1.79
CA ASP A 13 -9.13 -0.72 -2.09
C ASP A 13 -9.93 -1.50 -1.06
N LYS A 14 -10.79 -0.84 -0.27
CA LYS A 14 -11.58 -1.52 0.76
C LYS A 14 -12.45 -2.61 0.12
N THR A 15 -12.29 -3.86 0.58
CA THR A 15 -13.10 -4.97 0.09
C THR A 15 -13.77 -5.74 1.24
N THR A 16 -15.01 -6.18 0.99
CA THR A 16 -15.78 -7.01 1.92
C THR A 16 -15.55 -8.49 1.57
N VAL A 17 -14.95 -9.25 2.50
CA VAL A 17 -14.47 -10.61 2.23
C VAL A 17 -15.49 -11.68 2.64
N SER A 18 -16.46 -11.38 3.51
CA SER A 18 -17.53 -12.33 3.87
C SER A 18 -18.85 -11.65 4.30
N VAL A 19 -19.95 -12.00 3.65
CA VAL A 19 -21.31 -11.50 3.97
C VAL A 19 -22.03 -12.39 5.00
N ALA A 20 -21.65 -13.67 5.11
CA ALA A 20 -22.43 -14.67 5.85
C ALA A 20 -21.98 -14.95 7.31
N THR A 21 -20.83 -14.43 7.77
CA THR A 21 -20.23 -14.88 9.05
C THR A 21 -19.51 -13.77 9.82
N GLY A 22 -20.00 -12.52 9.75
CA GLY A 22 -19.49 -11.43 10.59
C GLY A 22 -19.13 -10.13 9.89
N ASN A 23 -19.52 -9.96 8.61
CA ASN A 23 -19.37 -8.70 7.87
C ASN A 23 -17.92 -8.17 7.79
N ASN A 24 -16.91 -9.06 7.72
CA ASN A 24 -15.49 -8.66 7.80
C ASN A 24 -15.01 -7.95 6.53
N GLU A 25 -14.48 -6.74 6.74
CA GLU A 25 -13.92 -5.86 5.73
C GLU A 25 -12.41 -5.76 5.96
N TYR A 26 -11.65 -5.73 4.87
CA TYR A 26 -10.20 -5.59 4.89
C TYR A 26 -9.75 -4.62 3.80
N TYR A 27 -8.58 -4.01 3.99
CA TYR A 27 -7.87 -3.34 2.91
C TYR A 27 -6.84 -4.31 2.31
N PRO A 28 -7.12 -5.00 1.19
CA PRO A 28 -6.08 -5.63 0.40
C PRO A 28 -5.04 -4.57 0.02
N LEU A 29 -3.78 -4.85 0.34
CA LEU A 29 -2.65 -4.03 -0.03
C LEU A 29 -1.97 -4.66 -1.24
N TYR A 30 -1.93 -3.92 -2.34
CA TYR A 30 -1.27 -4.29 -3.58
C TYR A 30 0.09 -3.63 -3.68
N ILE A 31 1.04 -4.30 -4.33
CA ILE A 31 2.40 -3.82 -4.57
C ILE A 31 2.79 -4.02 -6.04
N SER A 32 3.52 -3.07 -6.60
CA SER A 32 4.04 -3.12 -7.96
C SER A 32 5.37 -2.36 -8.09
N ALA A 33 6.24 -2.81 -8.99
CA ALA A 33 7.41 -2.02 -9.37
C ALA A 33 7.00 -0.97 -10.41
N GLY A 34 7.39 0.30 -10.24
CA GLY A 34 7.01 1.37 -11.17
C GLY A 34 7.81 1.37 -12.48
N ASN A 35 8.90 0.61 -12.59
CA ASN A 35 9.68 0.51 -13.84
C ASN A 35 9.18 -0.55 -14.82
N VAL A 36 8.02 -1.14 -14.55
CA VAL A 36 7.39 -2.13 -15.40
C VAL A 36 6.88 -1.48 -16.70
N HIS A 37 7.18 -2.13 -17.83
CA HIS A 37 6.79 -1.65 -19.15
C HIS A 37 5.26 -1.61 -19.29
N ASN A 38 4.72 -0.68 -20.09
CA ASN A 38 3.27 -0.50 -20.24
C ASN A 38 2.57 -1.78 -20.73
N GLY A 39 3.22 -2.57 -21.59
CA GLY A 39 2.72 -3.88 -22.01
C GLY A 39 2.46 -4.83 -20.84
N MET A 40 3.37 -4.90 -19.86
CA MET A 40 3.21 -5.74 -18.66
C MET A 40 2.20 -5.15 -17.67
N ARG A 41 2.05 -3.81 -17.63
CA ARG A 41 0.97 -3.16 -16.84
C ARG A 41 -0.42 -3.49 -17.39
N ARG A 42 -0.53 -3.63 -18.71
CA ARG A 42 -1.80 -3.85 -19.42
C ARG A 42 -2.12 -5.34 -19.60
N ALA A 43 -1.12 -6.21 -19.50
CA ALA A 43 -1.30 -7.65 -19.56
C ALA A 43 -1.77 -8.19 -18.21
N HIS A 44 -3.06 -8.53 -18.11
CA HIS A 44 -3.68 -9.42 -17.11
C HIS A 44 -3.18 -9.34 -15.64
N GLY A 45 -2.76 -8.16 -15.16
CA GLY A 45 -2.37 -7.95 -13.76
C GLY A 45 -0.99 -8.49 -13.36
N GLU A 46 -0.14 -8.93 -14.29
CA GLU A 46 1.16 -9.56 -13.94
C GLU A 46 2.17 -8.62 -13.26
N ALA A 47 1.96 -7.30 -13.38
CA ALA A 47 2.81 -6.31 -12.75
C ALA A 47 2.42 -5.97 -11.29
N VAL A 48 1.28 -6.45 -10.80
CA VAL A 48 0.73 -6.13 -9.48
C VAL A 48 0.59 -7.42 -8.67
N SER A 49 1.05 -7.41 -7.43
CA SER A 49 0.90 -8.55 -6.51
C SER A 49 0.14 -8.12 -5.26
N LEU A 50 -0.65 -9.04 -4.70
CA LEU A 50 -1.27 -8.84 -3.39
C LEU A 50 -0.23 -9.08 -2.30
N LEU A 51 0.06 -8.05 -1.51
CA LEU A 51 1.03 -8.07 -0.42
C LEU A 51 0.43 -8.56 0.90
N GLY A 52 -0.85 -8.26 1.15
CA GLY A 52 -1.55 -8.70 2.34
C GLY A 52 -2.91 -8.02 2.52
N PHE A 53 -3.56 -8.31 3.65
CA PHE A 53 -4.83 -7.70 4.04
C PHE A 53 -4.65 -6.93 5.35
N LEU A 54 -4.90 -5.63 5.33
CA LEU A 54 -4.88 -4.81 6.54
C LEU A 54 -6.24 -4.89 7.22
N SER A 55 -6.23 -5.14 8.52
CA SER A 55 -7.44 -5.28 9.34
C SER A 55 -8.17 -3.95 9.48
N ILE A 56 -9.49 -3.99 9.34
CA ILE A 56 -10.38 -2.87 9.67
C ILE A 56 -11.04 -3.18 11.00
N PRO A 57 -10.61 -2.54 12.11
CA PRO A 57 -11.21 -2.80 13.40
C PRO A 57 -12.63 -2.23 13.40
N LYS A 58 -13.56 -2.98 13.99
CA LYS A 58 -14.95 -2.58 14.12
C LYS A 58 -15.25 -2.19 15.55
N THR A 59 -16.20 -1.27 15.69
CA THR A 59 -16.78 -0.88 16.96
C THR A 59 -18.29 -0.70 16.76
N ASP A 60 -19.03 -0.57 17.84
CA ASP A 60 -20.46 -0.24 17.76
C ASP A 60 -20.63 1.16 17.15
N LYS A 61 -21.73 1.37 16.41
CA LYS A 61 -21.99 2.63 15.67
C LYS A 61 -21.86 3.89 16.54
N GLU A 62 -22.15 3.77 17.83
CA GLU A 62 -22.07 4.85 18.81
C GLU A 62 -20.63 5.38 18.99
N PHE A 63 -19.62 4.51 18.83
CA PHE A 63 -18.20 4.85 19.03
C PHE A 63 -17.45 5.05 17.70
N GLU A 64 -18.10 4.92 16.54
CA GLU A 64 -17.43 5.05 15.25
C GLU A 64 -16.86 6.47 15.02
N ALA A 65 -17.57 7.47 15.54
CA ALA A 65 -17.16 8.88 15.50
C ALA A 65 -16.24 9.28 16.66
N ASP A 66 -15.97 8.38 17.60
CA ASP A 66 -15.14 8.64 18.78
C ASP A 66 -13.70 9.04 18.35
N PRO A 67 -13.17 10.19 18.83
CA PRO A 67 -11.82 10.64 18.51
C PRO A 67 -10.71 9.63 18.87
N GLU A 68 -10.84 8.91 19.99
CA GLU A 68 -9.88 7.89 20.43
C GLU A 68 -9.91 6.69 19.49
N PHE A 69 -11.11 6.21 19.14
CA PHE A 69 -11.25 5.10 18.20
C PHE A 69 -10.75 5.44 16.80
N ARG A 70 -11.02 6.67 16.32
CA ARG A 70 -10.48 7.17 15.05
C ARG A 70 -8.95 7.24 15.05
N THR A 71 -8.37 7.65 16.17
CA THR A 71 -6.91 7.68 16.36
C THR A 71 -6.33 6.27 16.37
N PHE A 72 -6.96 5.35 17.10
CA PHE A 72 -6.60 3.93 17.11
C PHE A 72 -6.61 3.33 15.70
N ARG A 73 -7.66 3.58 14.90
CA ARG A 73 -7.75 3.13 13.51
C ARG A 73 -6.59 3.62 12.65
N ARG A 74 -6.25 4.91 12.77
CA ARG A 74 -5.12 5.52 12.05
C ARG A 74 -3.80 4.87 12.48
N HIS A 75 -3.57 4.75 13.78
CA HIS A 75 -2.36 4.09 14.31
C HIS A 75 -2.23 2.65 13.82
N LEU A 76 -3.30 1.85 13.92
CA LEU A 76 -3.28 0.47 13.46
C LEU A 76 -2.91 0.37 11.97
N PHE A 77 -3.50 1.23 11.13
CA PHE A 77 -3.19 1.27 9.70
C PHE A 77 -1.72 1.66 9.44
N HIS A 78 -1.24 2.73 10.07
CA HIS A 78 0.13 3.22 9.86
C HIS A 78 1.20 2.30 10.43
N THR A 79 1.01 1.72 11.62
CA THR A 79 1.94 0.73 12.19
C THR A 79 1.98 -0.54 11.35
N SER A 80 0.86 -0.95 10.74
CA SER A 80 0.87 -2.08 9.81
C SER A 80 1.68 -1.78 8.55
N LEU A 81 1.53 -0.59 7.97
CA LEU A 81 2.36 -0.16 6.83
C LEU A 81 3.84 -0.03 7.21
N GLU A 82 4.14 0.50 8.39
CA GLU A 82 5.51 0.60 8.92
C GLU A 82 6.15 -0.79 9.05
N ALA A 83 5.45 -1.78 9.60
CA ALA A 83 5.95 -3.14 9.70
C ALA A 83 6.29 -3.75 8.33
N ILE A 84 5.46 -3.47 7.32
CA ILE A 84 5.68 -3.89 5.94
C ILE A 84 6.91 -3.19 5.34
N PHE A 85 7.03 -1.87 5.50
CA PHE A 85 8.17 -1.12 4.96
C PHE A 85 9.47 -1.39 5.68
N HIS A 86 9.42 -1.75 6.96
CA HIS A 86 10.59 -2.15 7.72
C HIS A 86 11.29 -3.36 7.07
N ALA A 87 10.53 -4.32 6.54
CA ALA A 87 11.08 -5.44 5.78
C ALA A 87 11.77 -5.01 4.47
N MET A 88 11.34 -3.90 3.88
CA MET A 88 11.90 -3.37 2.62
C MET A 88 13.08 -2.41 2.83
N HIS A 89 13.23 -1.86 4.02
CA HIS A 89 14.24 -0.85 4.35
C HIS A 89 15.68 -1.21 3.94
N PRO A 90 16.17 -2.46 4.07
CA PRO A 90 17.51 -2.84 3.60
C PRO A 90 17.69 -2.64 2.09
N ALA A 91 16.67 -2.92 1.29
CA ALA A 91 16.69 -2.77 -0.17
C ALA A 91 16.59 -1.30 -0.62
N MET A 92 16.10 -0.42 0.26
CA MET A 92 16.03 1.02 0.02
C MET A 92 17.34 1.74 0.37
N THR A 93 18.08 1.22 1.34
CA THR A 93 19.34 1.84 1.81
C THR A 93 20.57 1.33 1.07
N ARG A 94 20.57 0.07 0.62
CA ARG A 94 21.70 -0.55 -0.07
C ARG A 94 21.29 -1.04 -1.46
N PRO A 95 21.99 -0.58 -2.53
CA PRO A 95 21.69 -1.05 -3.87
C PRO A 95 21.91 -2.56 -3.99
N GLN A 96 20.94 -3.27 -4.55
CA GLN A 96 21.00 -4.72 -4.81
C GLN A 96 21.38 -4.99 -6.27
N SER A 97 22.17 -6.03 -6.53
CA SER A 97 22.51 -6.44 -7.90
C SER A 97 21.35 -7.25 -8.46
N VAL A 98 20.67 -6.73 -9.49
CA VAL A 98 19.49 -7.36 -10.10
C VAL A 98 19.77 -7.60 -11.58
N LYS A 99 19.43 -8.79 -12.07
CA LYS A 99 19.47 -9.11 -13.50
C LYS A 99 18.21 -8.54 -14.16
N CYS A 100 18.38 -7.58 -15.06
CA CYS A 100 17.29 -7.00 -15.82
C CYS A 100 16.85 -7.89 -16.99
N ALA A 101 15.67 -7.61 -17.56
CA ALA A 101 15.11 -8.37 -18.69
C ALA A 101 15.98 -8.30 -19.96
N ASP A 102 16.81 -7.26 -20.10
CA ASP A 102 17.81 -7.11 -21.17
C ASP A 102 19.09 -7.93 -20.93
N GLY A 103 19.11 -8.79 -19.90
CA GLY A 103 20.23 -9.66 -19.56
C GLY A 103 21.35 -8.99 -18.76
N HIS A 104 21.31 -7.66 -18.56
CA HIS A 104 22.37 -6.93 -17.87
C HIS A 104 22.11 -6.86 -16.36
N TYR A 105 23.19 -6.94 -15.58
CA TYR A 105 23.13 -6.67 -14.14
C TYR A 105 23.22 -5.18 -13.87
N ARG A 106 22.28 -4.68 -13.07
CA ARG A 106 22.24 -3.30 -12.61
C ARG A 106 22.15 -3.25 -11.08
N ARG A 107 22.68 -2.19 -10.49
CA ARG A 107 22.50 -1.89 -9.07
C ARG A 107 21.15 -1.22 -8.87
N ALA A 108 20.14 -1.99 -8.47
CA ALA A 108 18.80 -1.53 -8.18
C ALA A 108 18.74 -0.89 -6.79
N ILE A 109 18.23 0.33 -6.72
CA ILE A 109 17.92 1.05 -5.48
C ILE A 109 16.41 1.13 -5.40
N TYR A 110 15.81 0.52 -4.38
CA TYR A 110 14.37 0.56 -4.21
C TYR A 110 13.95 1.81 -3.44
N GLY A 111 12.74 2.30 -3.66
CA GLY A 111 12.21 3.41 -2.88
C GLY A 111 10.70 3.46 -2.94
N LEU A 112 10.10 4.14 -1.97
CA LEU A 112 8.65 4.34 -1.95
C LEU A 112 8.24 5.23 -3.12
N GLY A 113 7.29 4.74 -3.91
CA GLY A 113 6.62 5.46 -4.98
C GLY A 113 5.22 5.91 -4.55
N PRO A 114 4.33 6.21 -5.52
CA PRO A 114 2.97 6.64 -5.21
C PRO A 114 2.15 5.54 -4.53
N TYR A 115 1.22 5.97 -3.68
CA TYR A 115 0.16 5.14 -3.12
C TYR A 115 -1.15 5.44 -3.85
N ILE A 116 -1.70 4.45 -4.54
CA ILE A 116 -2.94 4.56 -5.32
C ILE A 116 -4.11 4.13 -4.42
N ALA A 117 -4.97 5.09 -4.12
CA ALA A 117 -6.13 4.94 -3.25
C ALA A 117 -7.25 5.84 -3.75
N ASP A 118 -8.49 5.49 -3.47
CA ASP A 118 -9.64 6.41 -3.60
C ASP A 118 -9.68 7.39 -2.42
N TYR A 119 -10.62 8.33 -2.43
CA TYR A 119 -10.61 9.46 -1.48
C TYR A 119 -10.69 9.07 0.01
N PRO A 120 -11.54 8.12 0.45
CA PRO A 120 -11.56 7.73 1.86
C PRO A 120 -10.22 7.13 2.32
N GLU A 121 -9.59 6.31 1.49
CA GLU A 121 -8.29 5.69 1.75
C GLU A 121 -7.17 6.73 1.77
N GLN A 122 -7.21 7.70 0.85
CA GLN A 122 -6.30 8.86 0.88
C GLN A 122 -6.47 9.67 2.16
N ALA A 123 -7.70 9.87 2.62
CA ALA A 123 -7.96 10.60 3.85
C ALA A 123 -7.43 9.85 5.08
N LEU A 124 -7.55 8.52 5.10
CA LEU A 124 -6.97 7.65 6.13
C LEU A 124 -5.44 7.74 6.12
N LEU A 125 -4.82 7.60 4.93
CA LEU A 125 -3.37 7.63 4.76
C LEU A 125 -2.76 9.01 5.08
N ALA A 126 -3.46 10.10 4.79
CA ALA A 126 -3.05 11.45 5.14
C ALA A 126 -3.43 11.83 6.59
N CYS A 127 -4.09 10.94 7.34
CA CYS A 127 -4.62 11.21 8.68
C CYS A 127 -5.59 12.42 8.76
N ILE A 128 -6.22 12.81 7.66
CA ILE A 128 -7.15 13.94 7.60
C ILE A 128 -8.58 13.50 7.96
N VAL A 129 -9.48 14.48 8.12
CA VAL A 129 -10.91 14.22 8.31
C VAL A 129 -11.57 14.09 6.93
N GLN A 130 -12.18 12.95 6.67
CA GLN A 130 -12.93 12.71 5.43
C GLN A 130 -14.12 13.67 5.34
N GLY A 131 -14.40 14.19 4.14
CA GLY A 131 -15.55 15.05 3.88
C GLY A 131 -15.35 16.52 4.24
N TRP A 132 -14.14 16.92 4.66
CA TRP A 132 -13.77 18.32 4.81
C TRP A 132 -13.21 18.83 3.47
N CYS A 133 -14.02 19.60 2.75
CA CYS A 133 -13.53 20.48 1.70
C CYS A 133 -12.92 21.72 2.40
N PRO A 134 -11.66 22.11 2.14
CA PRO A 134 -11.19 23.41 2.57
C PRO A 134 -12.03 24.47 1.86
N LYS A 135 -12.62 25.39 2.62
CA LYS A 135 -13.18 26.63 2.05
C LYS A 135 -12.05 27.53 1.56
#